data_AF-A0A925YLU3-F1
#
_entry.id   AF-A0A925YLU3-F1
#
_cell.length_a   1.000
_cell.length_b   1.000
_cell.length_c   1.000
_cell.angle_alpha   90.00
_cell.angle_beta   90.00
_cell.angle_gamma   90.00
#
_symmetry.space_group_name_H-M   'P 1'
#
loop_
_entity.id
_entity.type
_entity.pdbx_description
1 polymer ?
#
loop_
_entity_poly.entity_id
_entity_poly.type
_entity_poly.pdbx_seq_one_letter_code
_entity_poly.pdbx_strand_id
1 'polypeptide(L)'
;MSLFIKKPLEQLLAQGGDSEKGLKRTLGPVNLIALGIGAIIGAGLFVRTAAAAGDAAGPAVVVSYIIAGIGCAFAGLCYAEFASMIPIAGSAYAYAYVTMGEFVAWIIGWALVLEYALASATVSIAWSEYLNNLLGGAIPYQWCHSPMETSLSGVQGIVNLPAVFILAILTLVLIKGTQESARLNAVIVFIKVSIVLIFIALGWGFINDGNYTPFVIPEGTVGHEAWNRH
;
A
#
# COMPACT_ATOMS: atom_id res chain seq x y z
N MET A 1 -30.78 20.52 -11.57
CA MET A 1 -29.60 19.65 -11.78
C MET A 1 -29.65 18.54 -10.75
N SER A 2 -29.78 17.28 -11.17
CA SER A 2 -29.90 16.15 -10.24
C SER A 2 -28.51 15.66 -9.86
N LEU A 3 -28.17 15.74 -8.56
CA LEU A 3 -26.85 15.39 -8.02
C LEU A 3 -26.59 13.86 -8.02
N PHE A 4 -27.61 13.05 -8.26
CA PHE A 4 -27.55 11.58 -8.16
C PHE A 4 -27.74 10.87 -9.51
N ILE A 5 -27.36 11.51 -10.62
CA ILE A 5 -27.43 10.88 -11.93
C ILE A 5 -26.47 9.69 -11.95
N LYS A 6 -27.01 8.49 -12.17
CA LYS A 6 -26.24 7.27 -12.35
C LYS A 6 -25.82 7.13 -13.79
N LYS A 7 -24.59 6.67 -14.02
CA LYS A 7 -24.13 6.39 -15.39
C LYS A 7 -24.70 5.05 -15.84
N PRO A 8 -25.38 4.98 -17.00
CA PRO A 8 -25.88 3.72 -17.52
C PRO A 8 -24.74 2.71 -17.68
N LEU A 9 -24.96 1.48 -17.21
CA LEU A 9 -23.96 0.41 -17.29
C LEU A 9 -23.51 0.16 -18.73
N GLU A 10 -24.45 0.24 -19.68
CA GLU A 10 -24.19 0.08 -21.11
C GLU A 10 -23.16 1.08 -21.65
N GLN A 11 -23.19 2.33 -21.19
CA GLN A 11 -22.21 3.34 -21.59
C GLN A 11 -20.83 3.07 -21.00
N LEU A 12 -20.74 2.52 -19.79
CA LEU A 12 -19.47 2.14 -19.18
C LEU A 12 -18.88 0.88 -19.82
N LEU A 13 -19.73 -0.10 -20.14
CA LEU A 13 -19.33 -1.30 -20.89
C LEU A 13 -18.87 -0.92 -22.30
N ALA A 14 -19.50 0.06 -22.96
CA ALA A 14 -19.04 0.59 -24.23
C ALA A 14 -17.67 1.28 -24.14
N GLN A 15 -17.34 1.89 -22.99
CA GLN A 15 -16.02 2.47 -22.72
C GLN A 15 -14.95 1.41 -22.38
N GLY A 16 -15.37 0.26 -21.82
CA GLY A 16 -14.48 -0.86 -21.48
C GLY A 16 -14.41 -1.99 -22.50
N GLY A 17 -15.27 -1.98 -23.53
CA GLY A 17 -15.36 -2.98 -24.58
C GLY A 17 -14.18 -2.90 -25.56
N ASP A 18 -13.87 -4.02 -26.22
CA ASP A 18 -12.81 -4.15 -27.23
C ASP A 18 -13.01 -3.10 -28.34
N SER A 19 -12.39 -1.95 -28.19
CA SER A 19 -12.06 -1.10 -29.33
C SER A 19 -10.99 -1.80 -30.15
N GLU A 20 -10.94 -1.60 -31.47
CA GLU A 20 -9.85 -2.12 -32.33
C GLU A 20 -8.44 -1.65 -31.90
N LYS A 21 -8.36 -0.72 -30.94
CA LYS A 21 -7.13 -0.22 -30.29
C LYS A 21 -6.99 -0.66 -28.82
N GLY A 22 -7.81 -1.59 -28.35
CA GLY A 22 -7.81 -2.10 -26.98
C GLY A 22 -6.59 -2.96 -26.64
N LEU A 23 -6.28 -3.05 -25.35
CA LEU A 23 -5.17 -3.88 -24.84
C LEU A 23 -5.49 -5.37 -25.01
N LYS A 24 -4.56 -6.15 -25.56
CA LYS A 24 -4.70 -7.62 -25.63
C LYS A 24 -4.87 -8.19 -24.22
N ARG A 25 -5.96 -8.92 -24.01
CA ARG A 25 -6.20 -9.69 -22.77
C ARG A 25 -5.17 -10.81 -22.65
N THR A 26 -4.11 -10.56 -21.90
CA THR A 26 -2.98 -11.49 -21.69
C THR A 26 -2.86 -11.97 -20.23
N LEU A 27 -3.68 -11.42 -19.34
CA LEU A 27 -3.67 -11.72 -17.91
C LEU A 27 -4.71 -12.81 -17.60
N GLY A 28 -4.24 -14.01 -17.23
CA GLY A 28 -5.08 -15.08 -16.68
C GLY A 28 -5.27 -14.94 -15.16
N PRO A 29 -6.06 -15.83 -14.54
CA PRO A 29 -6.39 -15.78 -13.11
C PRO A 29 -5.16 -15.77 -12.20
N VAL A 30 -4.16 -16.60 -12.49
CA VAL A 30 -2.91 -16.67 -11.71
C VAL A 30 -2.12 -15.36 -11.81
N ASN A 31 -2.10 -14.73 -12.99
CA ASN A 31 -1.43 -13.45 -13.18
C ASN A 31 -2.13 -12.33 -12.41
N LEU A 32 -3.47 -12.37 -12.31
CA LEU A 32 -4.26 -11.42 -11.52
C LEU A 32 -4.05 -11.61 -10.02
N ILE A 33 -3.98 -12.85 -9.53
CA ILE A 33 -3.65 -13.14 -8.12
C ILE A 33 -2.24 -12.65 -7.80
N ALA A 34 -1.26 -12.94 -8.66
CA ALA A 34 0.10 -12.46 -8.50
C ALA A 34 0.15 -10.92 -8.48
N LEU A 35 -0.59 -10.26 -9.38
CA LEU A 35 -0.70 -8.80 -9.39
C LEU A 35 -1.28 -8.26 -8.09
N GLY A 36 -2.32 -8.89 -7.54
CA GLY A 36 -2.91 -8.53 -6.24
C GLY A 36 -1.89 -8.66 -5.10
N ILE A 37 -1.21 -9.80 -4.99
CA ILE A 37 -0.16 -10.02 -3.98
C ILE A 37 0.95 -8.98 -4.11
N GLY A 38 1.37 -8.69 -5.34
CA GLY A 38 2.41 -7.70 -5.65
C GLY A 38 2.08 -6.27 -5.24
N ALA A 39 0.82 -5.89 -5.37
CA ALA A 39 0.30 -4.60 -4.98
C ALA A 39 0.14 -4.47 -3.44
N ILE A 40 -0.17 -5.57 -2.75
CA ILE A 40 -0.38 -5.58 -1.29
C ILE A 40 0.95 -5.65 -0.54
N ILE A 41 1.90 -6.49 -0.99
CA ILE A 41 3.21 -6.65 -0.32
C ILE A 41 4.14 -5.49 -0.70
N GLY A 42 4.38 -4.60 0.27
CA GLY A 42 5.25 -3.44 0.11
C GLY A 42 5.64 -2.79 1.43
N ALA A 43 5.81 -1.47 1.40
CA ALA A 43 6.27 -0.66 2.54
C ALA A 43 5.49 -0.90 3.85
N GLY A 44 4.20 -1.24 3.75
CA GLY A 44 3.39 -1.60 4.91
C GLY A 44 3.95 -2.79 5.69
N LEU A 45 4.26 -3.89 5.01
CA LEU A 45 4.81 -5.09 5.66
C LEU A 45 6.26 -4.87 6.13
N PHE A 46 7.07 -4.19 5.31
CA PHE A 46 8.51 -4.08 5.55
C PHE A 46 8.89 -2.99 6.57
N VAL A 47 8.18 -1.86 6.60
CA VAL A 47 8.50 -0.73 7.49
C VAL A 47 7.44 -0.58 8.58
N ARG A 48 6.15 -0.54 8.21
CA ARG A 48 5.09 -0.19 9.16
C ARG A 48 4.82 -1.28 10.19
N THR A 49 5.09 -2.54 9.89
CA THR A 49 4.99 -3.64 10.87
C THR A 49 5.92 -3.41 12.06
N ALA A 50 7.15 -2.95 11.81
CA ALA A 50 8.13 -2.70 12.88
C ALA A 50 7.68 -1.55 13.77
N ALA A 51 7.22 -0.44 13.18
CA ALA A 51 6.65 0.69 13.93
C ALA A 51 5.37 0.29 14.69
N ALA A 52 4.48 -0.52 14.10
CA ALA A 52 3.27 -0.97 14.78
C ALA A 52 3.58 -1.88 15.97
N ALA A 53 4.57 -2.76 15.84
CA ALA A 53 5.04 -3.61 16.93
C ALA A 53 5.79 -2.81 18.01
N GLY A 54 6.66 -1.88 17.60
CA GLY A 54 7.48 -1.07 18.51
C GLY A 54 6.68 -0.02 19.25
N ASP A 55 5.82 0.74 18.56
CA ASP A 55 5.20 1.97 19.05
C ASP A 55 3.76 1.81 19.53
N ALA A 56 3.03 0.79 19.06
CA ALA A 56 1.58 0.72 19.26
C ALA A 56 1.08 -0.55 19.96
N ALA A 57 1.47 -1.73 19.48
CA ALA A 57 0.83 -2.98 19.89
C ALA A 57 1.76 -3.94 20.66
N GLY A 58 3.08 -3.77 20.59
CA GLY A 58 4.00 -4.76 21.15
C GLY A 58 3.89 -6.11 20.44
N PRO A 59 4.15 -7.22 21.14
CA PRO A 59 3.96 -8.57 20.61
C PRO A 59 2.50 -8.88 20.18
N ALA A 60 1.52 -8.16 20.75
CA ALA A 60 0.11 -8.27 20.37
C ALA A 60 -0.22 -7.70 18.97
N VAL A 61 0.77 -7.18 18.24
CA VAL A 61 0.61 -6.74 16.82
C VAL A 61 -0.03 -7.84 15.94
N VAL A 62 0.19 -9.12 16.26
CA VAL A 62 -0.43 -10.26 15.58
C VAL A 62 -1.96 -10.20 15.68
N VAL A 63 -2.50 -9.85 16.84
CA VAL A 63 -3.95 -9.69 17.05
C VAL A 63 -4.49 -8.54 16.22
N SER A 64 -3.77 -7.41 16.16
CA SER A 64 -4.12 -6.26 15.32
C SER A 64 -4.19 -6.66 13.84
N TYR A 65 -3.22 -7.44 13.33
CA TYR A 65 -3.24 -7.92 11.95
C TYR A 65 -4.36 -8.92 11.67
N ILE A 66 -4.73 -9.78 12.62
CA ILE A 66 -5.86 -10.70 12.46
C ILE A 66 -7.17 -9.92 12.32
N ILE A 67 -7.41 -8.95 13.22
CA ILE A 67 -8.63 -8.13 13.20
C ILE A 67 -8.69 -7.31 11.90
N ALA A 68 -7.59 -6.65 11.53
CA ALA A 68 -7.50 -5.89 10.28
C ALA A 68 -7.72 -6.81 9.05
N GLY A 69 -7.14 -8.01 9.06
CA GLY A 69 -7.27 -9.00 7.99
C GLY A 69 -8.71 -9.46 7.77
N ILE A 70 -9.46 -9.70 8.85
CA ILE A 70 -10.90 -10.03 8.77
C ILE A 70 -11.69 -8.88 8.14
N GLY A 71 -11.42 -7.63 8.54
CA GLY A 71 -12.04 -6.45 7.94
C GLY A 71 -11.74 -6.33 6.44
N CYS A 72 -10.48 -6.52 6.06
CA CYS A 72 -10.06 -6.53 4.66
C CYS A 72 -10.70 -7.67 3.86
N ALA A 73 -10.91 -8.84 4.47
CA ALA A 73 -11.55 -9.98 3.81
C ALA A 73 -13.02 -9.68 3.45
N PHE A 74 -13.78 -9.09 4.38
CA PHE A 74 -15.17 -8.68 4.10
C PHE A 74 -15.23 -7.61 3.01
N ALA A 75 -14.37 -6.60 3.08
CA ALA A 75 -14.28 -5.59 2.01
C ALA A 75 -13.91 -6.26 0.66
N GLY A 76 -12.93 -7.16 0.66
CA GLY A 76 -12.50 -7.88 -0.54
C GLY A 76 -13.62 -8.70 -1.20
N LEU A 77 -14.49 -9.33 -0.40
CA LEU A 77 -15.67 -10.05 -0.92
C LEU A 77 -16.66 -9.11 -1.63
N CYS A 78 -16.95 -7.93 -1.05
CA CYS A 78 -17.79 -6.93 -1.70
C CYS A 78 -17.18 -6.46 -3.04
N TYR A 79 -15.87 -6.21 -3.06
CA TYR A 79 -15.17 -5.84 -4.29
C TYR A 79 -15.17 -6.95 -5.35
N ALA A 80 -15.09 -8.22 -4.93
CA ALA A 80 -15.19 -9.36 -5.84
C ALA A 80 -16.58 -9.45 -6.49
N GLU A 81 -17.65 -9.22 -5.73
CA GLU A 81 -19.02 -9.15 -6.25
C GLU A 81 -19.16 -8.03 -7.29
N PHE A 82 -18.72 -6.80 -6.97
CA PHE A 82 -18.76 -5.67 -7.91
C PHE A 82 -17.90 -5.90 -9.16
N ALA A 83 -16.71 -6.49 -9.02
CA ALA A 83 -15.84 -6.80 -10.15
C ALA A 83 -16.46 -7.83 -11.11
N SER A 84 -17.25 -8.78 -10.58
CA SER A 84 -17.97 -9.76 -11.39
C SER A 84 -19.19 -9.19 -12.10
N MET A 85 -19.89 -8.22 -11.48
CA MET A 85 -21.07 -7.57 -12.06
C MET A 85 -20.71 -6.47 -13.07
N ILE A 86 -19.60 -5.77 -12.85
CA ILE A 86 -19.19 -4.60 -13.62
C ILE A 86 -17.74 -4.81 -14.10
N PRO A 87 -17.52 -5.62 -15.16
CA PRO A 87 -16.18 -6.03 -15.61
C PRO A 87 -15.48 -4.93 -16.42
N ILE A 88 -15.32 -3.74 -15.83
CA ILE A 88 -14.65 -2.59 -16.41
C ILE A 88 -13.46 -2.17 -15.54
N ALA A 89 -12.43 -1.60 -16.17
CA ALA A 89 -11.33 -0.98 -15.46
C ALA A 89 -11.78 0.35 -14.83
N GLY A 90 -12.09 0.36 -13.53
CA GLY A 90 -12.60 1.58 -12.88
C GLY A 90 -12.64 1.60 -11.34
N SER A 91 -12.41 0.46 -10.67
CA SER A 91 -12.38 0.36 -9.20
C SER A 91 -13.59 1.01 -8.50
N ALA A 92 -13.44 1.43 -7.24
CA ALA A 92 -14.50 1.94 -6.38
C ALA A 92 -15.25 3.16 -6.97
N TYR A 93 -14.55 4.03 -7.70
CA TYR A 93 -15.15 5.19 -8.37
C TYR A 93 -16.24 4.75 -9.37
N ALA A 94 -15.93 3.80 -10.24
CA ALA A 94 -16.87 3.33 -11.24
C ALA A 94 -18.05 2.58 -10.59
N TYR A 95 -17.79 1.80 -9.54
CA TYR A 95 -18.84 1.10 -8.79
C TYR A 95 -19.80 2.09 -8.12
N ALA A 96 -19.28 3.14 -7.50
CA ALA A 96 -20.09 4.18 -6.88
C ALA A 96 -20.91 4.98 -7.91
N TYR A 97 -20.37 5.23 -9.09
CA TYR A 97 -21.08 5.95 -10.16
C TYR A 97 -22.31 5.16 -10.63
N VAL A 98 -22.17 3.85 -10.82
CA VAL A 98 -23.27 2.98 -11.25
C VAL A 98 -24.32 2.82 -10.15
N THR A 99 -23.90 2.71 -8.89
CA THR A 99 -24.80 2.36 -7.78
C THR A 99 -25.43 3.56 -7.09
N MET A 100 -24.65 4.61 -6.79
CA MET A 100 -25.02 5.74 -5.93
C MET A 100 -25.12 7.08 -6.67
N GLY A 101 -24.54 7.17 -7.87
CA GLY A 101 -24.63 8.35 -8.74
C GLY A 101 -23.47 9.31 -8.60
N GLU A 102 -23.51 10.37 -9.41
CA GLU A 102 -22.39 11.26 -9.69
C GLU A 102 -21.77 11.93 -8.45
N PHE A 103 -22.59 12.47 -7.52
CA PHE A 103 -22.05 13.19 -6.36
C PHE A 103 -21.22 12.28 -5.44
N VAL A 104 -21.71 11.08 -5.13
CA VAL A 104 -20.99 10.10 -4.29
C VAL A 104 -19.74 9.59 -5.02
N ALA A 105 -19.86 9.31 -6.31
CA ALA A 105 -18.72 8.93 -7.13
C ALA A 105 -17.65 10.02 -7.18
N TRP A 106 -18.04 11.29 -7.26
CA TRP A 106 -17.12 12.42 -7.26
C TRP A 106 -16.34 12.54 -5.94
N ILE A 107 -17.02 12.39 -4.79
CA ILE A 107 -16.36 12.37 -3.48
C ILE A 107 -15.35 11.22 -3.41
N ILE A 108 -15.77 10.00 -3.80
CA ILE A 108 -14.89 8.82 -3.78
C ILE A 108 -13.71 8.99 -4.75
N GLY A 109 -13.94 9.60 -5.92
CA GLY A 109 -12.89 9.88 -6.89
C GLY A 109 -11.80 10.79 -6.31
N TRP A 110 -12.19 11.88 -5.65
CA TRP A 110 -11.22 12.75 -4.97
C TRP A 110 -10.52 12.08 -3.78
N ALA A 111 -11.25 11.27 -3.01
CA ALA A 111 -10.66 10.49 -1.93
C ALA A 111 -9.59 9.53 -2.46
N LEU A 112 -9.87 8.80 -3.56
CA LEU A 112 -8.92 7.89 -4.19
C LEU A 112 -7.68 8.62 -4.72
N VAL A 113 -7.85 9.79 -5.34
CA VAL A 113 -6.70 10.58 -5.83
C VAL A 113 -5.76 10.95 -4.67
N LEU A 114 -6.32 11.41 -3.55
CA LEU A 114 -5.53 11.73 -2.35
C LEU A 114 -4.91 10.49 -1.73
N GLU A 115 -5.66 9.38 -1.65
CA GLU A 115 -5.19 8.11 -1.11
C GLU A 115 -4.00 7.56 -1.91
N TYR A 116 -4.10 7.50 -3.24
CA TYR A 116 -3.00 7.04 -4.10
C TYR A 116 -1.79 7.97 -4.06
N ALA A 117 -1.99 9.29 -3.95
CA ALA A 117 -0.90 10.25 -3.79
C ALA A 117 -0.15 10.03 -2.46
N LEU A 118 -0.88 9.89 -1.35
CA LEU A 118 -0.31 9.64 -0.03
C LEU A 118 0.38 8.27 0.03
N ALA A 119 -0.22 7.24 -0.56
CA ALA A 119 0.35 5.90 -0.64
C ALA A 119 1.68 5.93 -1.41
N SER A 120 1.72 6.61 -2.56
CA SER A 120 2.94 6.74 -3.38
C SER A 120 4.06 7.47 -2.63
N ALA A 121 3.72 8.54 -1.90
CA ALA A 121 4.69 9.25 -1.05
C ALA A 121 5.23 8.36 0.07
N THR A 122 4.34 7.65 0.78
CA THR A 122 4.70 6.76 1.89
C THR A 122 5.62 5.61 1.44
N VAL A 123 5.32 5.00 0.30
CA VAL A 123 6.16 3.93 -0.27
C VAL A 123 7.54 4.45 -0.66
N SER A 124 7.62 5.68 -1.16
CA SER A 124 8.90 6.28 -1.58
C SER A 124 9.77 6.67 -0.39
N ILE A 125 9.18 7.10 0.72
CA ILE A 125 9.87 7.33 1.99
C ILE A 125 10.46 6.02 2.53
N ALA A 126 9.65 4.96 2.58
CA ALA A 126 10.10 3.63 3.00
C ALA A 126 11.25 3.11 2.12
N TRP A 127 11.16 3.32 0.81
CA TRP A 127 12.25 2.96 -0.11
C TRP A 127 13.53 3.74 0.18
N SER A 128 13.42 5.05 0.44
CA SER A 128 14.57 5.89 0.83
C SER A 128 15.27 5.39 2.08
N GLU A 129 14.50 4.96 3.09
CA GLU A 129 15.05 4.43 4.34
C GLU A 129 15.85 3.15 4.09
N TYR A 130 15.29 2.21 3.32
CA TYR A 130 16.01 1.00 2.92
C TYR A 130 17.25 1.29 2.07
N LEU A 131 17.19 2.28 1.17
CA LEU A 131 18.36 2.69 0.39
C LEU A 131 19.46 3.22 1.30
N ASN A 132 19.13 4.11 2.24
CA ASN A 132 20.14 4.67 3.14
C ASN A 132 20.75 3.58 4.02
N ASN A 133 19.93 2.64 4.53
CA ASN A 133 20.41 1.48 5.28
C ASN A 133 21.33 0.58 4.43
N LEU A 134 21.01 0.35 3.16
CA LEU A 134 21.86 -0.42 2.23
C LEU A 134 23.21 0.26 1.98
N LEU A 135 23.22 1.60 1.92
CA LEU A 135 24.44 2.41 1.78
C LEU A 135 25.20 2.61 3.10
N GLY A 136 24.76 1.96 4.20
CA GLY A 136 25.41 2.08 5.50
C GLY A 136 25.23 3.45 6.16
N GLY A 137 24.14 4.16 5.87
CA GLY A 137 23.87 5.49 6.43
C GLY A 137 24.69 6.61 5.79
N ALA A 138 25.21 6.40 4.57
CA ALA A 138 26.04 7.38 3.88
C ALA A 138 25.30 8.68 3.52
N ILE A 139 23.97 8.66 3.42
CA ILE A 139 23.18 9.85 3.11
C ILE A 139 22.89 10.60 4.43
N PRO A 140 23.29 11.88 4.56
CA PRO A 140 23.09 12.63 5.79
C PRO A 140 21.61 12.76 6.16
N TYR A 141 21.33 12.82 7.47
CA TYR A 141 19.97 12.87 8.02
C TYR A 141 19.12 14.00 7.39
N GLN A 142 19.73 15.18 7.17
CA GLN A 142 19.08 16.35 6.57
C GLN A 142 18.47 16.07 5.19
N TRP A 143 19.08 15.16 4.43
CA TRP A 143 18.70 14.83 3.05
C TRP A 143 17.83 13.57 2.94
N CYS A 144 17.56 12.90 4.07
CA CYS A 144 16.71 11.70 4.13
C CYS A 144 15.39 11.93 4.87
N HIS A 145 15.24 13.04 5.59
CA HIS A 145 14.08 13.27 6.47
C HIS A 145 13.43 14.62 6.21
N SER A 146 12.17 14.75 6.60
CA SER A 146 11.38 15.98 6.41
C SER A 146 11.75 17.07 7.44
N PRO A 147 11.44 18.35 7.20
CA PRO A 147 11.63 19.43 8.18
C PRO A 147 10.88 19.23 9.50
N MET A 148 9.88 18.36 9.52
CA MET A 148 9.09 18.06 10.72
C MET A 148 9.76 17.00 11.58
N GLU A 149 10.83 16.35 11.10
CA GLU A 149 11.53 15.28 11.79
C GLU A 149 12.87 15.80 12.34
N THR A 150 13.17 15.41 13.57
CA THR A 150 14.41 15.73 14.25
C THR A 150 15.03 14.44 14.77
N SER A 151 16.30 14.23 14.43
CA SER A 151 17.07 13.09 14.93
C SER A 151 17.31 13.19 16.44
N LEU A 152 17.67 12.06 17.05
CA LEU A 152 18.07 12.00 18.47
C LEU A 152 19.26 12.91 18.80
N SER A 153 20.10 13.23 17.81
CA SER A 153 21.23 14.17 17.95
C SER A 153 20.87 15.64 17.71
N GLY A 154 19.58 15.95 17.54
CA GLY A 154 19.09 17.32 17.35
C GLY A 154 19.22 17.87 15.92
N VAL A 155 19.64 17.04 14.96
CA VAL A 155 19.69 17.44 13.55
C VAL A 155 18.29 17.36 12.95
N GLN A 156 17.83 18.47 12.37
CA GLN A 156 16.54 18.57 11.70
C GLN A 156 16.65 18.11 10.23
N GLY A 157 15.62 17.41 9.74
CA GLY A 157 15.49 17.10 8.32
C GLY A 157 15.29 18.37 7.48
N ILE A 158 15.55 18.30 6.18
CA ILE A 158 15.27 19.40 5.23
C ILE A 158 14.36 18.87 4.14
N VAL A 159 14.74 17.77 3.49
CA VAL A 159 13.94 17.13 2.45
C VAL A 159 14.45 15.70 2.25
N ASN A 160 13.54 14.76 1.99
CA ASN A 160 13.91 13.41 1.64
C ASN A 160 14.23 13.33 0.13
N LEU A 161 15.49 13.61 -0.23
CA LEU A 161 15.96 13.58 -1.62
C LEU A 161 15.83 12.19 -2.27
N PRO A 162 16.20 11.07 -1.61
CA PRO A 162 16.08 9.77 -2.25
C PRO A 162 14.62 9.39 -2.54
N ALA A 163 13.67 9.75 -1.68
CA ALA A 163 12.25 9.54 -1.93
C ALA A 163 11.75 10.36 -3.13
N VAL A 164 12.16 11.64 -3.25
CA VAL A 164 11.83 12.46 -4.42
C VAL A 164 12.46 11.89 -5.69
N PHE A 165 13.69 11.41 -5.59
CA PHE A 165 14.42 10.82 -6.71
C PHE A 165 13.73 9.57 -7.25
N ILE A 166 13.32 8.63 -6.39
CA ILE A 166 12.62 7.43 -6.85
C ILE A 166 11.23 7.76 -7.41
N LEU A 167 10.50 8.72 -6.82
CA LEU A 167 9.24 9.22 -7.35
C LEU A 167 9.38 9.79 -8.76
N ALA A 168 10.42 10.61 -8.98
CA ALA A 168 10.70 11.19 -10.28
C ALA A 168 11.04 10.10 -11.31
N ILE A 169 11.86 9.11 -10.95
CA ILE A 169 12.18 7.97 -11.83
C ILE A 169 10.92 7.19 -12.19
N LEU A 170 10.10 6.81 -11.21
CA LEU A 170 8.88 6.05 -11.45
C LEU A 170 7.91 6.85 -12.33
N THR A 171 7.83 8.16 -12.14
CA THR A 171 7.02 9.05 -12.97
C THR A 171 7.54 9.09 -14.42
N LEU A 172 8.86 9.21 -14.63
CA LEU A 172 9.46 9.16 -15.97
C LEU A 172 9.23 7.81 -16.65
N VAL A 173 9.32 6.72 -15.91
CA VAL A 173 9.02 5.37 -16.39
C VAL A 173 7.56 5.25 -16.83
N LEU A 174 6.63 5.79 -16.03
CA LEU A 174 5.19 5.83 -16.37
C LEU A 174 4.92 6.70 -17.60
N ILE A 175 5.57 7.87 -17.74
CA ILE A 175 5.44 8.75 -18.91
C ILE A 175 5.92 8.07 -20.19
N LYS A 176 7.04 7.33 -20.13
CA LYS A 176 7.58 6.60 -21.27
C LYS A 176 6.66 5.46 -21.73
N GLY A 177 5.69 5.08 -20.91
CA GLY A 177 4.77 3.99 -21.16
C GLY A 177 5.37 2.67 -20.70
N THR A 178 4.90 2.18 -19.57
CA THR A 178 5.16 0.82 -19.10
C THR A 178 4.29 -0.16 -19.87
N GLN A 179 4.68 -0.51 -21.09
CA GLN A 179 4.20 -1.75 -21.70
C GLN A 179 4.85 -2.94 -21.00
N GLU A 180 4.49 -3.13 -19.73
CA GLU A 180 5.04 -4.17 -18.90
C GLU A 180 4.53 -5.55 -19.36
N SER A 181 5.49 -6.45 -19.54
CA SER A 181 5.19 -7.85 -19.75
C SER A 181 4.67 -8.42 -18.43
N ALA A 182 3.51 -9.07 -18.44
CA ALA A 182 2.97 -9.78 -17.27
C ALA A 182 4.01 -10.71 -16.59
N ARG A 183 5.00 -11.18 -17.34
CA ARG A 183 6.13 -11.97 -16.86
C ARG A 183 7.05 -11.19 -15.91
N LEU A 184 7.36 -9.92 -16.20
CA LEU A 184 8.22 -9.09 -15.36
C LEU A 184 7.55 -8.83 -14.00
N ASN A 185 6.26 -8.49 -14.03
CA ASN A 185 5.48 -8.35 -12.80
C ASN A 185 5.48 -9.64 -11.98
N ALA A 186 5.23 -10.79 -12.60
CA ALA A 186 5.24 -12.09 -11.91
C ALA A 186 6.61 -12.39 -11.25
N VAL A 187 7.72 -12.06 -11.92
CA VAL A 187 9.07 -12.22 -11.36
C VAL A 187 9.28 -11.33 -10.14
N ILE A 188 8.88 -10.06 -10.20
CA ILE A 188 9.00 -9.13 -9.07
C ILE A 188 8.21 -9.63 -7.86
N VAL A 189 6.98 -10.11 -8.08
CA VAL A 189 6.12 -10.66 -7.02
C VAL A 189 6.75 -11.90 -6.42
N PHE A 190 7.26 -12.81 -7.26
CA PHE A 190 7.95 -14.01 -6.81
C PHE A 190 9.13 -13.67 -5.90
N ILE A 191 10.00 -12.73 -6.31
CA ILE A 191 11.14 -12.29 -5.51
C ILE A 191 10.68 -11.74 -4.16
N LYS A 192 9.68 -10.85 -4.14
CA LYS A 192 9.15 -10.27 -2.90
C LYS A 192 8.62 -11.35 -1.94
N VAL A 193 7.84 -12.30 -2.44
CA VAL A 193 7.28 -13.38 -1.63
C VAL A 193 8.39 -14.30 -1.12
N SER A 194 9.38 -14.64 -1.96
CA SER A 194 10.53 -15.44 -1.55
C SER A 194 11.32 -14.79 -0.41
N ILE A 195 11.56 -13.48 -0.46
CA ILE A 195 12.25 -12.75 0.61
C ILE A 195 11.49 -12.88 1.93
N VAL A 196 10.16 -12.72 1.92
CA VAL A 196 9.32 -12.87 3.13
C VAL A 196 9.41 -14.30 3.68
N LEU A 197 9.29 -15.31 2.82
CA LEU A 197 9.36 -16.71 3.25
C LEU A 197 10.74 -17.08 3.81
N ILE A 198 11.82 -16.60 3.19
CA ILE A 198 13.18 -16.80 3.70
C ILE A 198 13.35 -16.12 5.06
N PHE A 199 12.85 -14.90 5.22
CA PHE A 199 12.88 -14.19 6.50
C PHE A 199 12.15 -14.96 7.60
N ILE A 200 10.96 -15.52 7.31
CA ILE A 200 10.21 -16.35 8.26
C ILE A 200 10.98 -17.63 8.60
N ALA A 201 11.48 -18.34 7.59
CA ALA A 201 12.17 -19.61 7.78
C ALA A 201 13.47 -19.47 8.58
N LEU A 202 14.29 -18.46 8.27
CA LEU A 202 15.52 -18.19 9.00
C LEU A 202 15.22 -17.61 10.39
N GLY A 203 14.26 -16.68 10.48
CA GLY A 203 13.87 -16.03 11.73
C GLY A 203 13.28 -16.99 12.76
N TRP A 204 12.67 -18.10 12.32
CA TRP A 204 12.09 -19.12 13.20
C TRP A 204 13.07 -19.65 14.24
N GLY A 205 14.33 -19.86 13.85
CA GLY A 205 15.38 -20.35 14.76
C GLY A 205 15.89 -19.33 15.77
N PHE A 206 15.56 -18.04 15.59
CA PHE A 206 15.98 -16.94 16.46
C PHE A 206 14.84 -16.39 17.35
N ILE A 207 13.67 -17.05 17.36
CA ILE A 207 12.56 -16.68 18.22
C ILE A 207 12.96 -16.91 19.68
N ASN A 208 12.82 -15.87 20.50
CA ASN A 208 13.02 -15.93 21.95
C ASN A 208 11.68 -15.67 22.64
N ASP A 209 11.19 -16.67 23.39
CA ASP A 209 9.90 -16.61 24.04
C ASP A 209 9.78 -15.47 25.07
N GLY A 210 10.91 -15.05 25.65
CA GLY A 210 10.96 -13.92 26.59
C GLY A 210 10.53 -12.59 25.97
N ASN A 211 10.61 -12.44 24.65
CA ASN A 211 10.18 -11.23 23.95
C ASN A 211 8.64 -11.14 23.81
N TYR A 212 7.90 -12.22 24.08
CA TYR A 212 6.43 -12.19 24.11
C TYR A 212 5.87 -11.71 25.45
N THR A 213 6.73 -11.50 26.46
CA THR A 213 6.31 -11.03 27.79
C THR A 213 6.91 -9.65 28.07
N PRO A 214 6.10 -8.60 28.26
CA PRO A 214 4.63 -8.59 28.26
C PRO A 214 4.04 -8.64 26.84
N PHE A 215 2.96 -9.40 26.64
CA PHE A 215 2.35 -9.60 25.31
C PHE A 215 1.63 -8.35 24.81
N VAL A 216 0.98 -7.63 25.73
CA VAL A 216 0.39 -6.32 25.51
C VAL A 216 1.25 -5.30 26.23
N ILE A 217 1.42 -4.11 25.64
CA ILE A 217 2.17 -3.03 26.27
C ILE A 217 1.52 -2.68 27.63
N PRO A 218 2.28 -2.71 28.75
CA PRO A 218 1.73 -2.40 30.06
C PRO A 218 1.20 -0.97 30.15
N GLU A 219 0.11 -0.79 30.90
CA GLU A 219 -0.44 0.54 31.18
C GLU A 219 0.59 1.42 31.89
N GLY A 220 0.75 2.66 31.43
CA GLY A 220 1.69 3.64 31.99
C GLY A 220 3.10 3.60 31.41
N THR A 221 3.36 2.83 30.35
CA THR A 221 4.65 2.88 29.64
C THR A 221 4.81 4.23 28.94
N VAL A 222 5.88 4.97 29.30
CA VAL A 222 6.18 6.31 28.73
C VAL A 222 6.34 6.19 27.21
N GLY A 223 5.61 7.01 26.45
CA GLY A 223 5.56 6.93 24.98
C GLY A 223 4.45 6.04 24.41
N HIS A 224 3.79 5.24 25.27
CA HIS A 224 2.64 4.40 24.93
C HIS A 224 1.47 4.71 25.88
N GLU A 225 1.18 5.99 26.06
CA GLU A 225 -0.01 6.39 26.80
C GLU A 225 -1.24 5.88 26.03
N ALA A 226 -2.12 5.15 26.72
CA ALA A 226 -3.24 4.45 26.12
C ALA A 226 -4.07 5.35 25.18
N TRP A 227 -4.76 4.71 24.22
CA TRP A 227 -5.63 5.32 23.19
C TRP A 227 -6.66 6.35 23.72
N ASN A 228 -6.87 6.43 25.04
CA ASN A 228 -7.82 7.32 25.71
C ASN A 228 -7.21 8.59 26.35
N ARG A 229 -5.97 8.98 26.03
CA ARG A 229 -5.39 10.27 26.46
C ARG A 229 -5.06 11.19 25.28
N HIS A 230 -6.13 11.67 24.64
CA HIS A 230 -6.15 12.93 23.89
C HIS A 230 -7.25 13.81 24.47
#